data_AF-A0A8S1A966-F1
#
_entry.id   AF-A0A8S1A966-F1
#
_cell.length_a   1.000
_cell.length_b   1.000
_cell.length_c   1.000
_cell.angle_alpha   90.00
_cell.angle_beta   90.00
_cell.angle_gamma   90.00
#
_symmetry.space_group_name_H-M   'P 1'
#
loop_
_entity.id
_entity.type
_entity.pdbx_description
1 polymer ?
#
loop_
_entity_poly.entity_id
_entity_poly.type
_entity_poly.pdbx_seq_one_letter_code
_entity_poly.pdbx_strand_id
1 'polypeptide(L)'
;MTTLAFRVLRLTYSKTHYYKTVFLSSQPERISESNPGKVVNVAIIGAPNSGKSTLINKIIERKICAASNKVHTTTKLVRAMCYQNNTQIIFLDTPGVVTDKEKRKYNLPDSMIGACHKSLRCADVVGVVHDASNKYTKDQLHNDVINMLNSVDEIPSFLIINKVDKLKSKHQLLNVIRNLTNGYIAGNPIPNNERSKKKADGRIERGYSKFSDVFLISALKGDGVNDIKQYLISNAKTANFQYSPEIWSDQKPESLIEEAVRAKFLDFLAQEIPYKLNVQLEYFEEIEEEDKICCSVVVECPSARLAKLIAGAGGGRLQQIKSHIRSDLIDLFKKTVIIDLDLKIKLNPNE
;
A
#
# COMPACT_ATOMS: atom_id res chain seq x y z
N MET A 1 -26.62 6.06 19.79
CA MET A 1 -26.61 4.93 20.76
C MET A 1 -25.24 4.25 20.91
N THR A 2 -24.28 4.44 20.00
CA THR A 2 -22.94 3.79 20.07
C THR A 2 -22.01 4.39 21.12
N THR A 3 -21.97 5.71 21.32
CA THR A 3 -21.07 6.35 22.31
C THR A 3 -21.43 6.02 23.76
N LEU A 4 -22.72 5.82 24.06
CA LEU A 4 -23.18 5.40 25.38
C LEU A 4 -22.88 3.92 25.61
N ALA A 5 -23.02 3.06 24.59
CA ALA A 5 -22.63 1.66 24.67
C ALA A 5 -21.11 1.50 24.88
N PHE A 6 -20.26 2.28 24.20
CA PHE A 6 -18.81 2.29 24.49
C PHE A 6 -18.50 2.89 25.83
N ARG A 7 -19.17 3.97 26.26
CA ARG A 7 -18.99 4.48 27.63
C ARG A 7 -19.44 3.47 28.68
N VAL A 8 -20.53 2.75 28.44
CA VAL A 8 -21.04 1.70 29.33
C VAL A 8 -20.10 0.51 29.32
N LEU A 9 -19.69 -0.04 28.17
CA LEU A 9 -18.62 -1.04 28.05
C LEU A 9 -17.32 -0.57 28.75
N ARG A 10 -16.96 0.70 28.60
CA ARG A 10 -15.79 1.30 29.24
C ARG A 10 -15.97 1.51 30.75
N LEU A 11 -17.20 1.68 31.24
CA LEU A 11 -17.56 1.83 32.66
C LEU A 11 -17.77 0.49 33.35
N THR A 12 -18.39 -0.50 32.69
CA THR A 12 -18.59 -1.87 33.20
C THR A 12 -17.29 -2.66 33.22
N TYR A 13 -16.35 -2.39 32.30
CA TYR A 13 -15.04 -3.05 32.24
C TYR A 13 -13.87 -2.18 32.76
N SER A 14 -14.18 -1.05 33.43
CA SER A 14 -13.17 -0.20 34.07
C SER A 14 -12.81 -0.73 35.46
N LYS A 15 -11.49 -0.83 35.70
CA LYS A 15 -10.78 -1.16 36.94
C LYS A 15 -10.63 -2.66 37.25
N THR A 16 -9.88 -3.39 36.41
CA THR A 16 -8.72 -4.20 36.86
C THR A 16 -8.06 -5.06 35.77
N HIS A 17 -8.68 -5.33 34.60
CA HIS A 17 -8.17 -6.35 33.67
C HIS A 17 -8.11 -5.93 32.18
N TYR A 18 -7.82 -4.66 31.88
CA TYR A 18 -7.31 -4.22 30.56
C TYR A 18 -5.92 -4.82 30.19
N TYR A 19 -5.54 -5.94 30.83
CA TYR A 19 -4.33 -6.74 30.62
C TYR A 19 -4.60 -8.10 29.96
N LYS A 20 -5.79 -8.35 29.39
CA LYS A 20 -5.96 -9.51 28.50
C LYS A 20 -5.51 -9.18 27.08
N THR A 21 -4.20 -9.12 26.90
CA THR A 21 -3.52 -9.61 25.69
C THR A 21 -3.70 -11.14 25.61
N VAL A 22 -4.94 -11.60 25.53
CA VAL A 22 -5.32 -13.02 25.55
C VAL A 22 -6.46 -13.14 24.55
N PHE A 23 -6.22 -13.26 23.25
CA PHE A 23 -5.24 -14.07 22.57
C PHE A 23 -4.48 -13.24 21.54
N LEU A 24 -3.20 -13.56 21.36
CA LEU A 24 -2.47 -13.22 20.15
C LEU A 24 -3.38 -13.57 18.95
N SER A 25 -3.71 -12.62 18.08
CA SER A 25 -3.80 -13.04 16.69
C SER A 25 -2.42 -13.65 16.40
N SER A 26 -2.37 -14.96 16.22
CA SER A 26 -1.16 -15.60 15.73
C SER A 26 -0.90 -14.99 14.35
N GLN A 27 0.38 -14.84 14.00
CA GLN A 27 0.65 -14.60 12.59
C GLN A 27 0.04 -15.76 11.82
N PRO A 28 -0.53 -15.49 10.63
CA PRO A 28 -1.10 -16.55 9.82
C PRO A 28 -0.08 -17.66 9.64
N GLU A 29 -0.49 -18.90 9.95
CA GLU A 29 0.39 -20.05 9.82
C GLU A 29 0.80 -20.22 8.35
N ARG A 30 2.10 -20.38 8.14
CA ARG A 30 2.60 -20.86 6.85
C ARG A 30 2.24 -22.33 6.74
N ILE A 31 1.68 -22.72 5.61
CA ILE A 31 1.36 -24.13 5.38
C ILE A 31 2.67 -24.92 5.40
N SER A 32 2.76 -25.91 6.28
CA SER A 32 3.88 -26.85 6.37
C SER A 32 3.72 -28.04 5.42
N GLU A 33 2.49 -28.38 5.06
CA GLU A 33 2.13 -29.46 4.13
C GLU A 33 2.24 -29.02 2.66
N SER A 34 2.63 -29.95 1.79
CA SER A 34 2.72 -29.70 0.35
C SER A 34 1.32 -29.57 -0.26
N ASN A 35 0.83 -28.34 -0.41
CA ASN A 35 -0.39 -28.05 -1.15
C ASN A 35 -0.03 -27.55 -2.56
N PRO A 36 -0.08 -28.41 -3.60
CA PRO A 36 0.43 -28.08 -4.92
C PRO A 36 -0.48 -27.10 -5.67
N GLY A 37 0.11 -26.06 -6.25
CA GLY A 37 -0.59 -25.15 -7.15
C GLY A 37 0.38 -24.28 -7.93
N LYS A 38 0.00 -23.03 -8.17
CA LYS A 38 0.89 -22.03 -8.77
C LYS A 38 1.13 -20.88 -7.79
N VAL A 39 2.35 -20.36 -7.77
CA VAL A 39 2.71 -19.20 -6.96
C VAL A 39 3.46 -18.18 -7.84
N VAL A 40 3.19 -16.90 -7.60
CA VAL A 40 3.97 -15.80 -8.17
C VAL A 40 4.21 -14.73 -7.11
N ASN A 41 5.49 -14.44 -6.87
CA ASN A 41 5.89 -13.34 -6.01
C ASN A 41 6.08 -12.07 -6.86
N VAL A 42 5.35 -11.01 -6.53
CA VAL A 42 5.28 -9.79 -7.34
C VAL A 42 5.79 -8.61 -6.54
N ALA A 43 6.87 -7.97 -6.98
CA ALA A 43 7.28 -6.68 -6.44
C ALA A 43 6.64 -5.56 -7.26
N ILE A 44 5.98 -4.60 -6.61
CA ILE A 44 5.42 -3.41 -7.29
C ILE A 44 6.25 -2.17 -6.92
N ILE A 45 6.98 -1.63 -7.88
CA ILE A 45 7.80 -0.42 -7.71
C ILE A 45 7.23 0.76 -8.48
N GLY A 46 7.74 1.95 -8.19
CA GLY A 46 7.29 3.18 -8.84
C GLY A 46 7.42 4.39 -7.94
N ALA A 47 7.39 5.58 -8.55
CA ALA A 47 7.52 6.84 -7.85
C ALA A 47 6.48 6.99 -6.70
N PRO A 48 6.79 7.78 -5.66
CA PRO A 48 5.82 8.37 -4.76
C PRO A 48 4.47 8.71 -5.43
N ASN A 49 3.36 8.31 -4.79
CA ASN A 49 1.99 8.61 -5.25
C ASN A 49 1.62 8.11 -6.66
N SER A 50 2.39 7.21 -7.28
CA SER A 50 2.04 6.63 -8.59
C SER A 50 0.77 5.76 -8.58
N GLY A 51 0.34 5.33 -7.38
CA GLY A 51 -0.89 4.55 -7.16
C GLY A 51 -0.68 3.06 -6.91
N LYS A 52 0.52 2.65 -6.46
CA LYS A 52 0.88 1.25 -6.12
C LYS A 52 -0.07 0.63 -5.10
N SER A 53 -0.26 1.27 -3.95
CA SER A 53 -1.16 0.77 -2.90
C SER A 53 -2.60 0.70 -3.37
N THR A 54 -3.05 1.67 -4.18
CA THR A 54 -4.38 1.63 -4.81
C THR A 54 -4.52 0.42 -5.73
N LEU A 55 -3.50 0.12 -6.54
CA LEU A 55 -3.49 -1.03 -7.43
C LEU A 55 -3.54 -2.35 -6.63
N ILE A 56 -2.67 -2.50 -5.63
CA ILE A 56 -2.61 -3.72 -4.81
C ILE A 56 -3.96 -3.94 -4.10
N ASN A 57 -4.50 -2.90 -3.47
CA ASN A 57 -5.82 -2.98 -2.82
C ASN A 57 -6.93 -3.34 -3.80
N LYS A 58 -6.83 -2.88 -5.06
CA LYS A 58 -7.82 -3.20 -6.09
C LYS A 58 -7.68 -4.64 -6.59
N ILE A 59 -6.47 -5.18 -6.73
CA ILE A 59 -6.24 -6.58 -7.13
C ILE A 59 -6.71 -7.55 -6.04
N ILE A 60 -6.45 -7.21 -4.77
CA ILE A 60 -6.82 -8.05 -3.62
C ILE A 60 -8.27 -7.79 -3.16
N GLU A 61 -8.89 -6.74 -3.69
CA GLU A 61 -10.25 -6.32 -3.37
C GLU A 61 -10.47 -5.96 -1.89
N ARG A 62 -9.38 -5.64 -1.17
CA ARG A 62 -9.34 -5.26 0.24
C ARG A 62 -8.41 -4.05 0.45
N LYS A 63 -8.69 -3.20 1.43
CA LYS A 63 -7.88 -2.01 1.72
C LYS A 63 -6.66 -2.31 2.61
N ILE A 64 -5.83 -3.26 2.20
CA ILE A 64 -4.70 -3.81 2.97
C ILE A 64 -3.58 -2.80 3.13
N CYS A 65 -3.12 -2.23 2.03
CA CYS A 65 -2.10 -1.20 2.08
C CYS A 65 -2.77 0.11 2.49
N ALA A 66 -2.27 0.70 3.58
CA ALA A 66 -2.57 2.07 3.99
C ALA A 66 -2.44 3.05 2.80
N ALA A 67 -3.56 3.39 2.17
CA ALA A 67 -3.60 4.35 1.08
C ALA A 67 -3.94 5.73 1.65
N SER A 68 -2.94 6.60 1.76
CA SER A 68 -3.12 8.03 2.02
C SER A 68 -2.62 8.84 0.81
N ASN A 69 -3.15 10.05 0.66
CA ASN A 69 -2.70 11.02 -0.35
C ASN A 69 -1.29 11.58 -0.08
N LYS A 70 -0.68 11.24 1.06
CA LYS A 70 0.69 11.61 1.39
C LYS A 70 1.70 10.51 1.05
N VAL A 71 2.93 10.92 0.80
CA VAL A 71 4.03 10.00 0.48
C VAL A 71 4.42 9.18 1.72
N HIS A 72 4.89 7.95 1.51
CA HIS A 72 5.52 7.08 2.53
C HIS A 72 4.57 6.62 3.66
N THR A 73 3.39 6.12 3.30
CA THR A 73 2.37 5.66 4.25
C THR A 73 2.70 4.33 4.93
N THR A 74 3.52 3.50 4.29
CA THR A 74 3.85 2.15 4.74
C THR A 74 5.18 2.16 5.50
N THR A 75 5.15 2.07 6.84
CA THR A 75 6.35 1.98 7.69
C THR A 75 6.71 0.54 8.09
N LYS A 76 5.79 -0.42 7.95
CA LYS A 76 6.05 -1.86 8.12
C LYS A 76 5.76 -2.61 6.83
N LEU A 77 6.55 -3.64 6.56
CA LEU A 77 6.42 -4.47 5.36
C LEU A 77 5.12 -5.26 5.46
N VAL A 78 4.22 -5.07 4.49
CA VAL A 78 2.97 -5.85 4.38
C VAL A 78 3.11 -6.75 3.16
N ARG A 79 3.07 -8.07 3.32
CA ARG A 79 2.75 -8.94 2.18
C ARG A 79 1.25 -8.95 2.02
N ALA A 80 0.82 -8.76 0.79
CA ALA A 80 -0.59 -8.74 0.44
C ALA A 80 -0.83 -9.89 -0.53
N MET A 81 -1.81 -10.74 -0.24
CA MET A 81 -1.96 -12.04 -0.88
C MET A 81 -3.36 -12.17 -1.48
N CYS A 82 -3.46 -12.79 -2.65
CA CYS A 82 -4.74 -13.23 -3.18
C CYS A 82 -4.63 -14.59 -3.84
N TYR A 83 -5.68 -15.38 -3.70
CA TYR A 83 -5.81 -16.70 -4.29
C TYR A 83 -6.89 -16.69 -5.37
N GLN A 84 -6.57 -17.18 -6.57
CA GLN A 84 -7.52 -17.34 -7.67
C GLN A 84 -7.04 -18.42 -8.64
N ASN A 85 -7.95 -19.23 -9.18
CA ASN A 85 -7.65 -20.23 -10.22
C ASN A 85 -6.46 -21.13 -9.89
N ASN A 86 -6.43 -21.71 -8.68
CA ASN A 86 -5.32 -22.53 -8.19
C ASN A 86 -3.95 -21.82 -8.19
N THR A 87 -3.97 -20.49 -8.11
CA THR A 87 -2.79 -19.62 -8.18
C THR A 87 -2.80 -18.65 -7.00
N GLN A 88 -1.69 -18.61 -6.28
CA GLN A 88 -1.43 -17.67 -5.19
C GLN A 88 -0.53 -16.54 -5.70
N ILE A 89 -1.06 -15.32 -5.72
CA ILE A 89 -0.30 -14.11 -6.04
C ILE A 89 0.10 -13.47 -4.71
N ILE A 90 1.39 -13.24 -4.53
CA ILE A 90 1.96 -12.66 -3.31
C ILE A 90 2.64 -11.34 -3.69
N PHE A 91 2.04 -10.22 -3.30
CA PHE A 91 2.66 -8.92 -3.44
C PHE A 91 3.71 -8.74 -2.34
N LEU A 92 4.96 -8.63 -2.76
CA LEU A 92 6.09 -8.41 -1.88
C LEU A 92 6.26 -6.92 -1.63
N ASP A 93 5.93 -6.50 -0.41
CA ASP A 93 6.53 -5.38 0.31
C ASP A 93 6.88 -4.14 -0.54
N THR A 94 5.91 -3.25 -0.68
CA THR A 94 6.01 -2.07 -1.53
C THR A 94 5.79 -0.78 -0.76
N PRO A 95 6.76 -0.34 0.06
CA PRO A 95 6.88 1.08 0.26
C PRO A 95 7.08 1.77 -1.10
N GLY A 96 6.66 3.03 -1.21
CA GLY A 96 7.08 3.87 -2.33
C GLY A 96 8.59 3.80 -2.53
N VAL A 97 9.07 3.98 -3.75
CA VAL A 97 10.50 4.29 -3.94
C VAL A 97 10.83 5.47 -3.04
N VAL A 98 11.66 5.25 -2.04
CA VAL A 98 12.07 6.25 -1.05
C VAL A 98 13.44 6.74 -1.46
N THR A 99 13.52 8.00 -1.88
CA THR A 99 14.81 8.62 -2.22
C THR A 99 15.64 8.86 -0.95
N ASP A 100 16.97 8.92 -1.06
CA ASP A 100 17.84 9.34 0.05
C ASP A 100 17.51 10.75 0.58
N LYS A 101 16.98 11.62 -0.29
CA LYS A 101 16.50 12.96 0.08
C LYS A 101 15.25 12.89 0.94
N GLU A 102 14.30 12.02 0.59
CA GLU A 102 13.08 11.79 1.36
C GLU A 102 13.35 11.07 2.68
N LYS A 103 14.30 10.13 2.69
CA LYS A 103 14.78 9.50 3.92
C LYS A 103 15.26 10.53 4.93
N ARG A 104 16.11 11.48 4.50
CA ARG A 104 16.61 12.56 5.36
C ARG A 104 15.51 13.55 5.75
N LYS A 105 14.60 13.87 4.82
CA LYS A 105 13.52 14.83 5.05
C LYS A 105 12.50 14.31 6.07
N TYR A 106 12.10 13.05 5.96
CA TYR A 106 11.06 12.45 6.80
C TYR A 106 11.62 11.55 7.92
N ASN A 107 12.94 11.58 8.14
CA ASN A 107 13.66 10.77 9.13
C ASN A 107 13.27 9.27 9.10
N LEU A 108 13.23 8.69 7.89
CA LEU A 108 12.81 7.30 7.69
C LEU A 108 13.94 6.34 8.06
N PRO A 109 13.64 5.15 8.61
CA PRO A 109 14.65 4.21 9.05
C PRO A 109 15.41 3.58 7.86
N ASP A 110 16.72 3.38 8.03
CA ASP A 110 17.64 2.77 7.05
C ASP A 110 17.20 1.38 6.59
N SER A 111 16.50 0.65 7.46
CA SER A 111 15.92 -0.67 7.17
C SER A 111 14.91 -0.64 6.02
N MET A 112 14.27 0.51 5.76
CA MET A 112 13.26 0.66 4.72
C MET A 112 13.85 0.52 3.30
N ILE A 113 15.05 1.07 3.07
CA ILE A 113 15.75 0.94 1.77
C ILE A 113 16.26 -0.49 1.57
N GLY A 114 16.85 -1.07 2.62
CA GLY A 114 17.31 -2.46 2.59
C GLY A 114 16.17 -3.46 2.34
N ALA A 115 14.98 -3.18 2.88
CA ALA A 115 13.78 -3.98 2.65
C ALA A 115 13.36 -3.97 1.18
N CYS A 116 13.30 -2.80 0.52
CA CYS A 116 12.95 -2.69 -0.90
C CYS A 116 13.85 -3.56 -1.80
N HIS A 117 15.17 -3.52 -1.60
CA HIS A 117 16.11 -4.32 -2.38
C HIS A 117 15.95 -5.83 -2.13
N LYS A 118 15.71 -6.23 -0.87
CA LYS A 118 15.46 -7.63 -0.54
C LYS A 118 14.18 -8.13 -1.20
N SER A 119 13.12 -7.33 -1.17
CA SER A 119 11.82 -7.65 -1.74
C SER A 119 11.87 -7.79 -3.26
N LEU A 120 12.65 -6.94 -3.94
CA LEU A 120 12.92 -7.07 -5.37
C LEU A 120 13.63 -8.39 -5.72
N ARG A 121 14.68 -8.78 -4.97
CA ARG A 121 15.43 -10.02 -5.23
C ARG A 121 14.63 -11.30 -4.97
N CYS A 122 13.58 -11.23 -4.15
CA CYS A 122 12.69 -12.36 -3.89
C CYS A 122 11.52 -12.44 -4.89
N ALA A 123 11.36 -11.47 -5.78
CA ALA A 123 10.25 -11.43 -6.73
C ALA A 123 10.49 -12.38 -7.92
N ASP A 124 9.43 -13.03 -8.36
CA ASP A 124 9.40 -13.72 -9.66
C ASP A 124 9.21 -12.75 -10.81
N VAL A 125 8.56 -11.61 -10.56
CA VAL A 125 8.27 -10.57 -11.55
C VAL A 125 8.15 -9.19 -10.88
N VAL A 126 8.58 -8.14 -11.59
CA VAL A 126 8.54 -6.75 -11.11
C VAL A 126 7.54 -5.92 -11.92
N GLY A 127 6.51 -5.38 -11.27
CA GLY A 127 5.57 -4.43 -11.87
C GLY A 127 5.97 -2.98 -11.60
N VAL A 128 6.10 -2.16 -12.64
CA VAL A 128 6.47 -0.74 -12.51
C VAL A 128 5.26 0.16 -12.71
N VAL A 129 4.80 0.82 -11.65
CA VAL A 129 3.65 1.73 -11.69
C VAL A 129 4.09 3.16 -11.97
N HIS A 130 3.64 3.69 -13.10
CA HIS A 130 3.89 5.05 -13.57
C HIS A 130 2.61 5.89 -13.60
N ASP A 131 2.70 7.16 -13.20
CA ASP A 131 1.57 8.09 -13.24
C ASP A 131 1.52 8.84 -14.57
N ALA A 132 0.55 8.49 -15.43
CA ALA A 132 0.38 9.15 -16.73
C ALA A 132 -0.13 10.59 -16.62
N SER A 133 -0.78 10.93 -15.51
CA SER A 133 -1.44 12.23 -15.33
C SER A 133 -0.47 13.35 -14.92
N ASN A 134 0.72 12.99 -14.43
CA ASN A 134 1.72 13.96 -14.00
C ASN A 134 2.46 14.58 -15.20
N LYS A 135 2.11 15.81 -15.56
CA LYS A 135 2.68 16.52 -16.72
C LYS A 135 4.21 16.67 -16.70
N TYR A 136 4.83 16.68 -15.52
CA TYR A 136 6.27 16.89 -15.37
C TYR A 136 7.08 15.60 -15.51
N THR A 137 6.51 14.47 -15.08
CA THR A 137 7.21 13.18 -15.06
C THR A 137 6.64 12.17 -16.04
N LYS A 138 5.53 12.46 -16.74
CA LYS A 138 4.84 11.49 -17.60
C LYS A 138 5.75 10.84 -18.66
N ASP A 139 6.73 11.57 -19.18
CA ASP A 139 7.60 11.13 -20.27
C ASP A 139 8.93 10.51 -19.80
N GLN A 140 9.11 10.29 -18.50
CA GLN A 140 10.33 9.69 -17.96
C GLN A 140 10.06 8.84 -16.72
N LEU A 141 10.74 7.70 -16.62
CA LEU A 141 10.77 6.93 -15.38
C LEU A 141 11.56 7.67 -14.31
N HIS A 142 11.20 7.44 -13.06
CA HIS A 142 11.95 7.97 -11.94
C HIS A 142 13.33 7.30 -11.87
N ASN A 143 14.41 8.07 -11.67
CA ASN A 143 15.79 7.54 -11.70
C ASN A 143 15.99 6.35 -10.75
N ASP A 144 15.45 6.43 -9.53
CA ASP A 144 15.56 5.33 -8.57
C ASP A 144 14.82 4.06 -9.04
N VAL A 145 13.73 4.19 -9.80
CA VAL A 145 13.06 3.02 -10.41
C VAL A 145 13.98 2.38 -11.44
N ILE A 146 14.64 3.19 -12.28
CA ILE A 146 15.61 2.70 -13.27
C ILE A 146 16.78 1.99 -12.56
N ASN A 147 17.33 2.60 -11.50
CA ASN A 147 18.41 2.00 -10.72
C ASN A 147 17.98 0.67 -10.08
N MET A 148 16.76 0.58 -9.56
CA MET A 148 16.19 -0.66 -9.02
C MET A 148 16.06 -1.73 -10.10
N LEU A 149 15.49 -1.40 -11.27
CA LEU A 149 15.36 -2.34 -12.39
C LEU A 149 16.71 -2.86 -12.87
N ASN A 150 17.69 -1.96 -13.04
CA ASN A 150 19.05 -2.33 -13.43
C ASN A 150 19.76 -3.22 -12.39
N SER A 151 19.32 -3.19 -11.12
CA SER A 151 19.87 -4.04 -10.06
C SER A 151 19.31 -5.46 -10.03
N VAL A 152 18.24 -5.73 -10.78
CA VAL A 152 17.55 -7.02 -10.90
C VAL A 152 17.17 -7.31 -12.37
N ASP A 153 18.12 -7.10 -13.26
CA ASP A 153 17.94 -7.18 -14.71
C ASP A 153 17.50 -8.58 -15.21
N GLU A 154 17.81 -9.61 -14.43
CA GLU A 154 17.44 -11.00 -14.67
C GLU A 154 15.96 -11.30 -14.37
N ILE A 155 15.29 -10.45 -13.60
CA ILE A 155 13.89 -10.65 -13.20
C ILE A 155 12.99 -9.98 -14.24
N PRO A 156 11.99 -10.69 -14.82
CA PRO A 156 11.09 -10.11 -15.79
C PRO A 156 10.34 -8.93 -15.17
N SER A 157 10.16 -7.87 -15.94
CA SER A 157 9.44 -6.67 -15.49
C SER A 157 8.41 -6.21 -16.51
N PHE A 158 7.32 -5.63 -16.02
CA PHE A 158 6.24 -5.10 -16.86
C PHE A 158 5.87 -3.68 -16.42
N LEU A 159 5.45 -2.86 -17.37
CA LEU A 159 5.09 -1.46 -17.13
C LEU A 159 3.58 -1.33 -16.91
N ILE A 160 3.19 -0.54 -15.91
CA ILE A 160 1.81 -0.23 -15.58
C ILE A 160 1.64 1.29 -15.66
N ILE A 161 0.95 1.75 -16.69
CA ILE A 161 0.60 3.15 -16.87
C ILE A 161 -0.73 3.41 -16.18
N ASN A 162 -0.67 4.05 -15.02
CA ASN A 162 -1.81 4.31 -14.15
C ASN A 162 -2.39 5.71 -14.34
N LYS A 163 -3.61 5.91 -13.81
CA LYS A 163 -4.39 7.15 -13.84
C LYS A 163 -4.75 7.60 -15.26
N VAL A 164 -4.94 6.64 -16.17
CA VAL A 164 -5.33 6.93 -17.57
C VAL A 164 -6.69 7.61 -17.65
N ASP A 165 -7.54 7.46 -16.63
CA ASP A 165 -8.83 8.14 -16.49
C ASP A 165 -8.73 9.67 -16.37
N LYS A 166 -7.56 10.20 -15.98
CA LYS A 166 -7.30 11.65 -15.88
C LYS A 166 -6.78 12.27 -17.17
N LEU A 167 -6.50 11.46 -18.19
CA LEU A 167 -5.95 11.96 -19.45
C LEU A 167 -7.07 12.53 -20.34
N LYS A 168 -6.86 13.77 -20.81
CA LYS A 168 -7.79 14.42 -21.73
C LYS A 168 -7.84 13.77 -23.12
N SER A 169 -6.72 13.18 -23.55
CA SER A 169 -6.59 12.56 -24.87
C SER A 169 -5.68 11.34 -24.81
N LYS A 170 -6.17 10.20 -25.33
CA LYS A 170 -5.43 8.94 -25.40
C LYS A 170 -4.33 8.95 -26.47
N HIS A 171 -4.35 9.91 -27.41
CA HIS A 171 -3.34 10.00 -28.47
C HIS A 171 -1.91 10.19 -27.94
N GLN A 172 -1.75 10.78 -26.75
CA GLN A 172 -0.44 10.99 -26.13
C GLN A 172 0.15 9.72 -25.50
N LEU A 173 -0.66 8.68 -25.25
CA LEU A 173 -0.22 7.47 -24.56
C LEU A 173 0.85 6.70 -25.34
N LEU A 174 0.74 6.60 -26.67
CA LEU A 174 1.74 5.90 -27.49
C LEU A 174 3.12 6.53 -27.38
N ASN A 175 3.19 7.86 -27.34
CA ASN A 175 4.46 8.58 -27.17
C ASN A 175 5.02 8.39 -25.76
N VAL A 176 4.16 8.44 -24.74
CA VAL A 176 4.55 8.17 -23.35
C VAL A 176 5.10 6.74 -23.22
N ILE A 177 4.39 5.74 -23.73
CA ILE A 177 4.85 4.34 -23.73
C ILE A 177 6.22 4.25 -24.40
N ARG A 178 6.38 4.80 -25.61
CA ARG A 178 7.65 4.78 -26.34
C ARG A 178 8.80 5.41 -25.54
N ASN A 179 8.55 6.53 -24.87
CA ASN A 179 9.56 7.19 -24.04
C ASN A 179 9.94 6.34 -22.83
N LEU A 180 8.96 5.75 -22.13
CA LEU A 180 9.18 4.97 -20.93
C LEU A 180 9.79 3.59 -21.21
N THR A 181 9.54 3.02 -22.39
CA THR A 181 10.05 1.71 -22.79
C THR A 181 11.29 1.79 -23.69
N ASN A 182 11.85 3.00 -23.89
CA ASN A 182 12.90 3.27 -24.87
C ASN A 182 12.58 2.73 -26.29
N GLY A 183 11.29 2.60 -26.62
CA GLY A 183 10.81 2.12 -27.91
C GLY A 183 10.76 0.60 -28.10
N TYR A 184 10.99 -0.19 -27.05
CA TYR A 184 10.96 -1.67 -27.13
C TYR A 184 9.98 -2.27 -26.11
N ILE A 185 9.26 -3.33 -26.48
CA ILE A 185 8.43 -4.14 -25.58
C ILE A 185 8.65 -5.61 -25.97
N ALA A 186 8.91 -6.47 -24.98
CA ALA A 186 9.25 -7.88 -25.21
C ALA A 186 10.39 -8.07 -26.24
N GLY A 187 11.36 -7.15 -26.28
CA GLY A 187 12.45 -7.14 -27.26
C GLY A 187 12.06 -6.67 -28.67
N ASN A 188 10.79 -6.37 -28.92
CA ASN A 188 10.29 -5.91 -30.22
C ASN A 188 10.15 -4.38 -30.27
N PRO A 189 10.53 -3.73 -31.38
CA PRO A 189 10.38 -2.29 -31.53
C PRO A 189 8.90 -1.89 -31.68
N ILE A 190 8.50 -0.80 -31.03
CA ILE A 190 7.16 -0.23 -31.16
C ILE A 190 7.04 0.49 -32.52
N PRO A 191 6.03 0.18 -33.35
CA PRO A 191 5.83 0.82 -34.66
C PRO A 191 5.84 2.35 -34.56
N ASN A 192 6.49 3.03 -35.51
CA ASN A 192 6.63 4.48 -35.49
C ASN A 192 5.96 5.12 -36.72
N ASN A 193 5.00 6.02 -36.48
CA ASN A 193 4.33 6.78 -37.55
C ASN A 193 5.05 8.11 -37.85
N GLU A 194 6.03 8.52 -37.04
CA GLU A 194 6.76 9.77 -37.27
C GLU A 194 8.25 9.50 -37.52
N ARG A 195 8.81 10.17 -38.53
CA ARG A 195 10.24 10.25 -38.82
C ARG A 195 10.96 10.94 -37.66
N SER A 196 11.19 10.24 -36.56
CA SER A 196 11.84 10.81 -35.37
C SER A 196 13.32 11.06 -35.68
N LYS A 197 13.68 12.33 -35.87
CA LYS A 197 15.06 12.82 -35.97
C LYS A 197 15.90 12.21 -34.83
N LYS A 198 17.00 11.54 -35.18
CA LYS A 198 18.06 11.18 -34.23
C LYS A 198 18.46 12.44 -33.45
N LYS A 199 18.01 12.56 -32.20
CA LYS A 199 18.65 13.50 -31.26
C LYS A 199 19.93 12.82 -30.79
N ALA A 200 21.02 13.18 -31.45
CA ALA A 200 22.36 13.05 -30.90
C ALA A 200 22.53 14.14 -29.86
N ASP A 201 22.27 13.83 -28.59
CA ASP A 201 22.94 14.51 -27.47
C ASP A 201 22.83 13.64 -26.21
N GLY A 202 23.85 13.70 -25.35
CA GLY A 202 24.16 12.78 -24.24
C GLY A 202 22.98 12.07 -23.56
N ARG A 203 23.01 10.73 -23.56
CA ARG A 203 21.94 9.83 -23.11
C ARG A 203 21.64 10.00 -21.62
N ILE A 204 20.61 10.78 -21.29
CA ILE A 204 19.82 10.50 -20.08
C ILE A 204 18.81 9.43 -20.52
N GLU A 205 19.01 8.18 -20.09
CA GLU A 205 18.00 7.12 -20.27
C GLU A 205 16.72 7.56 -19.55
N ARG A 206 15.69 7.88 -20.34
CA ARG A 206 14.38 8.33 -19.81
C ARG A 206 13.47 7.17 -19.46
N GLY A 207 13.81 5.97 -19.88
CA GLY A 207 12.99 4.78 -19.77
C GLY A 207 13.83 3.51 -19.64
N TYR A 208 13.17 2.37 -19.72
CA TYR A 208 13.76 1.04 -19.57
C TYR A 208 13.31 0.13 -20.72
N SER A 209 14.24 -0.51 -21.43
CA SER A 209 13.96 -1.21 -22.70
C SER A 209 13.55 -2.67 -22.56
N LYS A 210 13.57 -3.23 -21.35
CA LYS A 210 13.39 -4.68 -21.11
C LYS A 210 12.05 -5.02 -20.46
N PHE A 211 11.05 -4.14 -20.63
CA PHE A 211 9.69 -4.48 -20.22
C PHE A 211 9.13 -5.60 -21.11
N SER A 212 8.58 -6.65 -20.50
CA SER A 212 7.89 -7.72 -21.21
C SER A 212 6.54 -7.24 -21.75
N ASP A 213 5.82 -6.45 -20.96
CA ASP A 213 4.46 -6.01 -21.28
C ASP A 213 4.17 -4.60 -20.75
N VAL A 214 3.10 -4.01 -21.27
CA VAL A 214 2.59 -2.69 -20.85
C VAL A 214 1.08 -2.74 -20.64
N PHE A 215 0.63 -2.34 -19.45
CA PHE A 215 -0.77 -2.27 -19.08
C PHE A 215 -1.22 -0.82 -18.89
N LEU A 216 -2.40 -0.49 -19.39
CA LEU A 216 -3.04 0.82 -19.22
C LEU A 216 -4.18 0.68 -18.23
N ILE A 217 -4.10 1.34 -17.07
CA ILE A 217 -5.06 1.14 -16.00
C ILE A 217 -5.56 2.43 -15.35
N SER A 218 -6.72 2.32 -14.74
CA SER A 218 -7.12 3.19 -13.64
C SER A 218 -7.23 2.35 -12.37
N ALA A 219 -6.19 2.36 -11.54
CA ALA A 219 -6.22 1.62 -10.27
C ALA A 219 -7.40 2.06 -9.37
N LEU A 220 -7.77 3.35 -9.44
CA LEU A 220 -8.87 3.91 -8.66
C LEU A 220 -10.23 3.39 -9.14
N LYS A 221 -10.47 3.33 -10.45
CA LYS A 221 -11.75 2.86 -11.02
C LYS A 221 -11.82 1.34 -11.16
N GLY A 222 -10.68 0.68 -11.29
CA GLY A 222 -10.55 -0.76 -11.57
C GLY A 222 -10.32 -1.10 -13.03
N ASP A 223 -10.39 -0.12 -13.94
CA ASP A 223 -10.21 -0.32 -15.38
C ASP A 223 -8.82 -0.92 -15.67
N GLY A 224 -8.78 -2.04 -16.40
CA GLY A 224 -7.56 -2.75 -16.80
C GLY A 224 -6.84 -3.51 -15.67
N VAL A 225 -7.32 -3.45 -14.43
CA VAL A 225 -6.67 -4.13 -13.29
C VAL A 225 -6.80 -5.66 -13.40
N ASN A 226 -7.90 -6.15 -13.95
CA ASN A 226 -8.09 -7.58 -14.17
C ASN A 226 -7.08 -8.15 -15.18
N ASP A 227 -6.69 -7.37 -16.19
CA ASP A 227 -5.71 -7.81 -17.20
C ASP A 227 -4.34 -8.09 -16.57
N ILE A 228 -3.93 -7.24 -15.61
CA ILE A 228 -2.73 -7.47 -14.79
C ILE A 228 -2.90 -8.76 -13.97
N LYS A 229 -4.06 -8.97 -13.35
CA LYS A 229 -4.31 -10.18 -12.55
C LYS A 229 -4.20 -11.45 -13.40
N GLN A 230 -4.79 -11.45 -14.59
CA GLN A 230 -4.70 -12.57 -15.54
C GLN A 230 -3.26 -12.78 -16.01
N TYR A 231 -2.54 -11.71 -16.35
CA TYR A 231 -1.14 -11.79 -16.70
C TYR A 231 -0.30 -12.45 -15.60
N LEU A 232 -0.50 -12.06 -14.33
CA LEU A 232 0.20 -12.67 -13.19
C LEU A 232 -0.14 -14.15 -13.03
N ILE A 233 -1.42 -14.53 -13.21
CA ILE A 233 -1.85 -15.94 -13.15
C ILE A 233 -1.20 -16.76 -14.27
N SER A 234 -1.13 -16.22 -15.50
CA SER A 234 -0.51 -16.90 -16.64
C SER A 234 1.00 -17.08 -16.48
N ASN A 235 1.68 -16.18 -15.78
CA ASN A 235 3.12 -16.24 -15.54
C ASN A 235 3.51 -16.94 -14.23
N ALA A 236 2.53 -17.41 -13.44
CA ALA A 236 2.81 -18.08 -12.18
C ALA A 236 3.45 -19.46 -12.39
N LYS A 237 4.44 -19.78 -11.56
CA LYS A 237 5.20 -21.03 -11.61
C LYS A 237 4.54 -22.08 -10.72
N THR A 238 4.65 -23.35 -11.10
CA THR A 238 4.22 -24.45 -10.23
C THR A 238 5.04 -24.47 -8.95
N ALA A 239 4.36 -24.40 -7.81
CA ALA A 239 4.97 -24.40 -6.48
C ALA A 239 3.93 -24.80 -5.43
N ASN A 240 4.38 -25.14 -4.22
CA ASN A 240 3.47 -25.30 -3.09
C ASN A 240 2.99 -23.92 -2.62
N PHE A 241 1.72 -23.83 -2.23
CA PHE A 241 1.21 -22.62 -1.61
C PHE A 241 2.00 -22.29 -0.33
N GLN A 242 2.35 -21.02 -0.18
CA GLN A 242 3.09 -20.52 0.98
C GLN A 242 2.15 -20.21 2.17
N TYR A 243 0.90 -19.88 1.87
CA TYR A 243 -0.14 -19.49 2.83
C TYR A 243 -1.48 -20.13 2.45
N SER A 244 -2.37 -20.30 3.42
CA SER A 244 -3.76 -20.72 3.19
C SER A 244 -4.45 -19.78 2.19
N PRO A 245 -5.31 -20.28 1.28
CA PRO A 245 -6.10 -19.47 0.34
C PRO A 245 -6.91 -18.33 0.97
N GLU A 246 -7.26 -18.46 2.26
CA GLU A 246 -8.05 -17.48 3.00
C GLU A 246 -7.19 -16.32 3.56
N ILE A 247 -5.88 -16.53 3.64
CA ILE A 247 -4.94 -15.52 4.15
C ILE A 247 -4.69 -14.46 3.07
N TRP A 248 -4.94 -13.21 3.44
CA TRP A 248 -4.77 -12.05 2.56
C TRP A 248 -3.62 -11.12 2.99
N SER A 249 -3.05 -11.32 4.19
CA SER A 249 -1.85 -10.61 4.64
C SER A 249 -1.05 -11.44 5.65
N ASP A 250 0.27 -11.21 5.74
CA ASP A 250 1.13 -11.77 6.78
C ASP A 250 1.14 -10.94 8.09
N GLN A 251 0.38 -9.85 8.13
CA GLN A 251 0.25 -9.01 9.31
C GLN A 251 -0.92 -9.41 10.20
N LYS A 252 -0.72 -9.14 11.49
CA LYS A 252 -1.74 -9.27 12.53
C LYS A 252 -2.84 -8.20 12.34
N PRO A 253 -4.13 -8.52 12.54
CA PRO A 253 -5.23 -7.55 12.54
C PRO A 253 -4.94 -6.28 13.33
N GLU A 254 -4.29 -6.41 14.49
CA GLU A 254 -3.93 -5.31 15.37
C GLU A 254 -2.99 -4.33 14.69
N SER A 255 -1.97 -4.84 13.98
CA SER A 255 -1.02 -3.99 13.24
C SER A 255 -1.71 -3.28 12.09
N LEU A 256 -2.60 -3.97 11.37
CA LEU A 256 -3.34 -3.39 10.26
C LEU A 256 -4.32 -2.30 10.72
N ILE A 257 -4.97 -2.48 11.87
CA ILE A 257 -5.84 -1.45 12.48
C ILE A 257 -5.03 -0.21 12.82
N GLU A 258 -3.89 -0.36 13.51
CA GLU A 258 -3.02 0.77 13.83
C GLU A 258 -2.51 1.48 12.58
N GLU A 259 -2.12 0.74 11.53
CA GLU A 259 -1.67 1.30 10.26
C GLU A 259 -2.78 2.06 9.53
N ALA A 260 -4.01 1.54 9.51
CA ALA A 260 -5.15 2.24 8.93
C ALA A 260 -5.44 3.56 9.67
N VAL A 261 -5.33 3.56 11.00
CA VAL A 261 -5.48 4.77 11.82
C VAL A 261 -4.37 5.78 11.53
N ARG A 262 -3.10 5.35 11.54
CA ARG A 262 -1.94 6.20 11.19
C ARG A 262 -2.09 6.80 9.80
N ALA A 263 -2.50 5.99 8.83
CA ALA A 263 -2.76 6.42 7.45
C ALA A 263 -3.86 7.48 7.36
N LYS A 264 -4.93 7.35 8.14
CA LYS A 264 -5.97 8.37 8.16
C LYS A 264 -5.48 9.69 8.73
N PHE A 265 -4.63 9.67 9.76
CA PHE A 265 -4.03 10.91 10.24
C PHE A 265 -3.13 11.58 9.20
N LEU A 266 -2.48 10.82 8.31
CA LEU A 266 -1.73 11.40 7.18
C LEU A 266 -2.65 12.18 6.22
N ASP A 267 -3.87 11.69 5.95
CA ASP A 267 -4.83 12.41 5.10
C ASP A 267 -5.31 13.72 5.71
N PHE A 268 -5.50 13.74 7.02
CA PHE A 268 -6.14 14.87 7.69
C PHE A 268 -5.13 15.91 8.19
N LEU A 269 -3.96 15.54 8.68
CA LEU A 269 -3.04 16.48 9.32
C LEU A 269 -2.04 17.02 8.30
N ALA A 270 -1.53 18.23 8.48
CA ALA A 270 -0.50 18.79 7.60
C ALA A 270 0.92 18.40 8.05
N GLN A 271 1.90 18.50 7.16
CA GLN A 271 3.33 18.36 7.47
C GLN A 271 3.67 17.00 8.12
N GLU A 272 4.66 17.00 9.02
CA GLU A 272 5.22 15.82 9.71
C GLU A 272 4.49 15.43 11.00
N ILE A 273 3.38 16.12 11.32
CA ILE A 273 2.58 15.88 12.52
C ILE A 273 2.22 14.40 12.72
N PRO A 274 1.77 13.65 11.69
CA PRO A 274 1.40 12.24 11.85
C PRO A 274 2.54 11.35 12.37
N TYR A 275 3.79 11.65 12.02
CA TYR A 275 4.95 10.87 12.47
C TYR A 275 5.27 11.07 13.96
N LYS A 276 4.69 12.09 14.59
CA LYS A 276 4.83 12.35 16.03
C LYS A 276 3.72 11.71 16.86
N LEU A 277 2.75 11.06 16.23
CA LEU A 277 1.65 10.38 16.92
C LEU A 277 2.04 8.95 17.24
N ASN A 278 1.88 8.55 18.50
CA ASN A 278 1.97 7.14 18.89
C ASN A 278 0.56 6.55 18.86
N VAL A 279 0.31 5.61 17.96
CA VAL A 279 -0.98 4.94 17.78
C VAL A 279 -0.85 3.54 18.33
N GLN A 280 -1.73 3.17 19.26
CA GLN A 280 -1.74 1.88 19.93
C GLN A 280 -3.17 1.34 20.02
N LEU A 281 -3.34 0.06 19.72
CA LEU A 281 -4.60 -0.64 19.95
C LEU A 281 -4.73 -1.02 21.44
N GLU A 282 -5.81 -0.60 22.09
CA GLU A 282 -6.10 -0.94 23.49
C GLU A 282 -7.12 -2.09 23.63
N TYR A 283 -7.97 -2.29 22.61
CA TYR A 283 -8.98 -3.33 22.60
C TYR A 283 -9.16 -3.89 21.20
N PHE A 284 -9.29 -5.21 21.10
CA PHE A 284 -9.67 -5.92 19.91
C PHE A 284 -10.46 -7.17 20.28
N GLU A 285 -11.61 -7.34 19.64
CA GLU A 285 -12.44 -8.51 19.74
C GLU A 285 -13.08 -8.76 18.37
N GLU A 286 -12.97 -9.99 17.91
CA GLU A 286 -13.63 -10.48 16.69
C GLU A 286 -14.75 -11.42 17.11
N ILE A 287 -15.98 -11.05 16.75
CA ILE A 287 -17.20 -11.80 17.06
C ILE A 287 -17.58 -12.53 15.77
N GLU A 288 -17.13 -13.78 15.64
CA GLU A 288 -17.29 -14.60 14.43
C GLU A 288 -18.76 -14.78 14.03
N GLU A 289 -19.65 -15.02 15.01
CA GLU A 289 -21.09 -15.25 14.78
C GLU A 289 -21.81 -14.04 14.17
N GLU A 290 -21.32 -12.81 14.41
CA GLU A 290 -21.91 -11.57 13.91
C GLU A 290 -21.15 -10.97 12.72
N ASP A 291 -20.10 -11.63 12.23
CA ASP A 291 -19.15 -11.09 11.25
C ASP A 291 -18.71 -9.66 11.59
N LYS A 292 -18.24 -9.49 12.83
CA LYS A 292 -18.08 -8.18 13.45
C LYS A 292 -16.78 -8.05 14.22
N ILE A 293 -16.18 -6.86 14.13
CA ILE A 293 -14.97 -6.49 14.87
C ILE A 293 -15.26 -5.30 15.76
N CYS A 294 -14.91 -5.41 17.03
CA CYS A 294 -14.95 -4.34 18.02
C CYS A 294 -13.51 -3.97 18.41
N CYS A 295 -13.13 -2.71 18.24
CA CYS A 295 -11.79 -2.25 18.59
C CYS A 295 -11.77 -0.87 19.23
N SER A 296 -10.75 -0.60 20.06
CA SER A 296 -10.49 0.73 20.64
C SER A 296 -9.02 1.08 20.43
N VAL A 297 -8.77 2.25 19.85
CA VAL A 297 -7.43 2.73 19.53
C VAL A 297 -7.15 4.02 20.31
N VAL A 298 -5.99 4.08 20.93
CA VAL A 298 -5.47 5.28 21.57
C VAL A 298 -4.39 5.92 20.71
N VAL A 299 -4.46 7.24 20.63
CA VAL A 299 -3.52 8.09 19.91
C VAL A 299 -2.90 9.05 20.91
N GLU A 300 -1.65 8.81 21.28
CA GLU A 300 -0.90 9.72 22.13
C GLU A 300 -0.38 10.90 21.29
N CYS A 301 -0.76 12.08 21.73
CA CYS A 301 -0.40 13.36 21.15
C CYS A 301 0.73 13.99 21.97
N PRO A 302 1.79 14.54 21.35
CA PRO A 302 2.88 15.22 22.07
C PRO A 302 2.48 16.50 22.80
N SER A 303 1.32 17.09 22.49
CA SER A 303 0.84 18.30 23.15
C SER A 303 -0.68 18.41 23.14
N ALA A 304 -1.22 19.12 24.13
CA ALA A 304 -2.64 19.47 24.19
C ALA A 304 -3.11 20.26 22.97
N ARG A 305 -2.24 21.13 22.42
CA ARG A 305 -2.52 21.89 21.19
C ARG A 305 -2.76 20.95 20.02
N LEU A 306 -1.94 19.90 19.88
CA LEU A 306 -2.12 18.95 18.80
C LEU A 306 -3.38 18.10 18.96
N ALA A 307 -3.66 17.63 20.19
CA ALA A 307 -4.89 16.91 20.48
C ALA A 307 -6.14 17.74 20.11
N LYS A 308 -6.16 19.04 20.46
CA LYS A 308 -7.24 19.96 20.06
C LYS A 308 -7.34 20.15 18.54
N LEU A 309 -6.22 20.25 17.83
CA LEU A 309 -6.19 20.36 16.36
C LEU A 309 -6.80 19.12 15.67
N ILE A 310 -6.49 17.94 16.20
CA ILE A 310 -7.02 16.66 15.72
C ILE A 310 -8.51 16.55 16.03
N ALA A 311 -8.92 16.90 17.27
CA ALA A 311 -10.31 16.92 17.67
C ALA A 311 -11.17 17.83 16.78
N GLY A 312 -10.65 19.01 16.46
CA GLY A 312 -11.39 20.07 15.78
C GLY A 312 -12.45 20.72 16.68
N ALA A 313 -13.10 21.77 16.17
CA ALA A 313 -14.17 22.46 16.91
C ALA A 313 -15.31 21.48 17.25
N GLY A 314 -15.70 21.42 18.52
CA GLY A 314 -16.75 20.50 19.01
C GLY A 314 -16.45 19.01 18.82
N GLY A 315 -15.21 18.61 18.49
CA GLY A 315 -14.85 17.21 18.21
C GLY A 315 -15.24 16.71 16.81
N GLY A 316 -15.75 17.58 15.93
CA GLY A 316 -16.28 17.17 14.62
C GLY A 316 -15.24 16.51 13.70
N ARG A 317 -13.99 16.96 13.73
CA ARG A 317 -12.92 16.41 12.90
C ARG A 317 -12.53 15.00 13.32
N LEU A 318 -12.46 14.74 14.64
CA LEU A 318 -12.20 13.40 15.14
C LEU A 318 -13.30 12.41 14.77
N GLN A 319 -14.57 12.85 14.81
CA GLN A 319 -15.70 12.02 14.36
C GLN A 319 -15.62 11.71 12.87
N GLN A 320 -15.23 12.69 12.04
CA GLN A 320 -15.01 12.47 10.61
C GLN A 320 -13.87 11.47 10.37
N ILE A 321 -12.73 11.63 11.05
CA ILE A 321 -11.59 10.70 10.97
C ILE A 321 -12.04 9.28 11.36
N LYS A 322 -12.76 9.15 12.49
CA LYS A 322 -13.30 7.88 12.99
C LYS A 322 -14.22 7.22 11.98
N SER A 323 -15.10 7.98 11.31
CA SER A 323 -15.98 7.49 10.26
C SER A 323 -15.21 6.96 9.05
N HIS A 324 -14.16 7.66 8.61
CA HIS A 324 -13.33 7.17 7.51
C HIS A 324 -12.51 5.94 7.87
N ILE A 325 -11.92 5.90 9.07
CA ILE A 325 -11.20 4.70 9.55
C ILE A 325 -12.16 3.52 9.59
N ARG A 326 -13.38 3.70 10.12
CA ARG A 326 -14.39 2.65 10.14
C ARG A 326 -14.67 2.09 8.74
N SER A 327 -14.88 2.96 7.75
CA SER A 327 -15.08 2.54 6.36
C SER A 327 -13.88 1.75 5.84
N ASP A 328 -12.67 2.25 6.09
CA ASP A 328 -11.43 1.62 5.64
C ASP A 328 -11.23 0.23 6.26
N LEU A 329 -11.59 0.07 7.54
CA LEU A 329 -11.52 -1.22 8.24
C LEU A 329 -12.62 -2.20 7.79
N ILE A 330 -13.83 -1.72 7.47
CA ILE A 330 -14.88 -2.55 6.86
C ILE A 330 -14.39 -3.09 5.51
N ASP A 331 -13.79 -2.24 4.68
CA ASP A 331 -13.24 -2.66 3.38
C ASP A 331 -12.05 -3.63 3.52
N LEU A 332 -11.21 -3.44 4.55
CA LEU A 332 -10.07 -4.28 4.87
C LEU A 332 -10.50 -5.67 5.31
N PHE A 333 -11.31 -5.75 6.36
CA PHE A 333 -11.70 -7.02 6.99
C PHE A 333 -12.86 -7.70 6.28
N LYS A 334 -13.65 -6.96 5.49
CA LYS A 334 -14.92 -7.41 4.90
C LYS A 334 -15.95 -7.81 5.96
N LYS A 335 -15.87 -7.16 7.13
CA LYS A 335 -16.70 -7.38 8.32
C LYS A 335 -17.31 -6.07 8.78
N THR A 336 -18.37 -6.14 9.59
CA THR A 336 -18.87 -4.95 10.28
C THR A 336 -17.87 -4.49 11.33
N VAL A 337 -17.36 -3.26 11.23
CA VAL A 337 -16.39 -2.75 12.22
C VAL A 337 -17.04 -1.70 13.12
N ILE A 338 -16.78 -1.82 14.41
CA ILE A 338 -17.07 -0.83 15.43
C ILE A 338 -15.74 -0.42 16.06
N ILE A 339 -15.33 0.82 15.82
CA ILE A 339 -14.08 1.38 16.34
C ILE A 339 -14.37 2.47 17.36
N ASP A 340 -13.57 2.57 18.41
CA ASP A 340 -13.38 3.77 19.22
C ASP A 340 -11.98 4.38 19.02
N LEU A 341 -11.89 5.70 19.13
CA LEU A 341 -10.66 6.45 18.88
C LEU A 341 -10.50 7.55 19.93
N ASP A 342 -9.53 7.36 20.82
CA ASP A 342 -9.25 8.27 21.93
C ASP A 342 -7.93 9.02 21.72
N LEU A 343 -7.95 10.32 22.03
CA LEU A 343 -6.75 11.14 22.06
C LEU A 343 -6.25 11.27 23.48
N LYS A 344 -5.03 10.79 23.76
CA LYS A 344 -4.33 11.02 25.04
C LYS A 344 -3.21 12.04 24.84
N ILE A 345 -2.96 12.88 25.83
CA ILE A 345 -1.80 13.78 25.80
C ILE A 345 -0.67 13.06 26.51
N LYS A 346 0.52 13.01 25.88
CA LYS A 346 1.71 12.50 26.54
C LYS A 346 2.05 13.43 27.70
N LEU A 347 1.94 12.94 28.92
CA LEU A 347 2.35 13.68 30.11
C LEU A 347 3.88 13.74 30.12
N ASN A 348 4.44 14.94 30.11
CA ASN A 348 5.86 15.10 30.39
C ASN A 348 6.05 14.90 31.90
N PRO A 349 7.00 14.05 32.34
CA PRO A 349 7.24 13.83 33.77
C PRO A 349 7.78 15.07 34.52
N ASN A 350 7.96 16.21 33.84
CA ASN A 350 8.51 17.45 34.38
C ASN A 350 7.54 18.66 34.26
N GLU A 351 6.25 18.44 33.98
CA GLU A 351 5.21 19.49 34.00
C GLU A 351 4.20 19.30 35.14
#